data_AF-A0A1Q5XJC8-F1
#
_entry.id   AF-A0A1Q5XJC8-F1
#
_cell.length_a   1.000
_cell.length_b   1.000
_cell.length_c   1.000
_cell.angle_alpha   90.00
_cell.angle_beta   90.00
_cell.angle_gamma   90.00
#
_symmetry.space_group_name_H-M   'P 1'
#
loop_
_entity.id
_entity.type
_entity.pdbx_description
1 polymer ?
#
loop_
_entity_poly.entity_id
_entity_poly.type
_entity_poly.pdbx_seq_one_letter_code
_entity_poly.pdbx_strand_id
1 'polypeptide(L)'
;MQYEVQKIYLQIYKDKMNVYSSLPIEATLSGTEMNEEKDITEISVVTLNGEKYIRVFGYLPEQYSQYALVYYADITGIVNDWEKMNNSLFIAGIVI
;
A
#
# COMPACT_ATOMS: atom_id res chain seq x y z
N MET A 1 12.26 -12.86 17.03
CA MET A 1 11.53 -11.88 16.22
C MET A 1 10.57 -12.65 15.35
N GLN A 2 9.29 -12.67 15.72
CA GLN A 2 8.26 -13.36 14.96
C GLN A 2 7.85 -12.36 13.87
N TYR A 3 8.24 -12.61 12.62
CA TYR A 3 7.70 -11.83 11.51
C TYR A 3 6.21 -12.15 11.46
N GLU A 4 5.38 -11.25 12.00
CA GLU A 4 3.94 -11.32 11.76
C GLU A 4 3.72 -11.39 10.26
N VAL A 5 2.84 -12.30 9.83
CA VAL A 5 2.49 -12.44 8.41
C VAL A 5 1.90 -11.11 7.98
N GLN A 6 2.68 -10.29 7.29
CA GLN A 6 2.20 -9.03 6.71
C GLN A 6 1.09 -9.39 5.72
N LYS A 7 -0.08 -8.78 5.92
CA LYS A 7 -1.18 -8.91 4.96
C LYS A 7 -0.75 -8.19 3.68
N ILE A 8 -0.62 -8.96 2.61
CA ILE A 8 -0.30 -8.46 1.27
C ILE A 8 -1.52 -8.66 0.40
N TYR A 9 -1.95 -7.60 -0.28
CA TYR A 9 -3.01 -7.66 -1.27
C TYR A 9 -2.45 -7.36 -2.66
N LEU A 10 -3.09 -7.93 -3.67
CA LEU A 10 -2.72 -7.80 -5.06
C LEU A 10 -3.91 -7.27 -5.86
N GLN A 11 -3.62 -6.31 -6.73
CA GLN A 11 -4.50 -5.96 -7.84
C GLN A 11 -3.76 -6.13 -9.17
N ILE A 12 -4.51 -6.58 -10.16
CA ILE A 12 -4.03 -6.70 -11.54
C ILE A 12 -4.90 -5.81 -12.40
N TYR A 13 -4.25 -5.01 -13.22
CA TYR A 13 -4.90 -4.19 -14.22
C TYR A 13 -4.51 -4.66 -15.61
N LYS A 14 -5.47 -4.60 -16.52
CA LYS A 14 -5.25 -4.78 -17.96
C LYS A 14 -5.80 -3.55 -18.66
N ASP A 15 -4.99 -2.87 -19.46
CA ASP A 15 -5.39 -1.66 -20.19
C ASP A 15 -6.05 -0.61 -19.26
N LYS A 16 -5.44 -0.39 -18.08
CA LYS A 16 -5.92 0.48 -16.99
C LYS A 16 -7.24 0.06 -16.32
N MET A 17 -7.83 -1.08 -16.70
CA MET A 17 -9.02 -1.66 -16.05
C MET A 17 -8.62 -2.71 -15.02
N ASN A 18 -9.18 -2.63 -13.82
CA ASN A 18 -8.95 -3.65 -12.80
C ASN A 18 -9.60 -4.98 -13.26
N VAL A 19 -8.79 -6.02 -13.43
CA VAL A 19 -9.24 -7.37 -13.82
C VAL A 19 -9.20 -8.36 -12.67
N TYR A 20 -8.49 -8.00 -11.59
CA TYR A 20 -8.42 -8.80 -10.37
C TYR A 20 -8.08 -7.89 -9.19
N SER A 21 -8.71 -8.17 -8.05
CA SER A 21 -8.43 -7.54 -6.78
C SER A 21 -8.61 -8.54 -5.66
N SER A 22 -7.58 -8.71 -4.83
CA SER A 22 -7.69 -9.46 -3.58
C SER A 22 -7.98 -8.55 -2.38
N LEU A 23 -8.11 -7.24 -2.59
CA LEU A 23 -8.51 -6.31 -1.53
C LEU A 23 -9.94 -6.62 -1.08
N PRO A 24 -10.26 -6.43 0.22
CA PRO A 24 -11.62 -6.59 0.71
C PRO A 24 -12.58 -5.64 -0.02
N ILE A 25 -13.81 -6.11 -0.27
CA ILE A 25 -14.83 -5.47 -1.12
C ILE A 25 -15.09 -4.00 -0.75
N GLU A 26 -14.93 -3.65 0.52
CA GLU A 26 -15.15 -2.30 1.06
C GLU A 26 -13.99 -1.33 0.78
N ALA A 27 -12.80 -1.83 0.41
CA ALA A 27 -11.65 -1.02 0.03
C ALA A 27 -11.74 -0.65 -1.45
N THR A 28 -12.78 0.09 -1.83
CA THR A 28 -12.89 0.60 -3.19
C THR A 28 -11.88 1.74 -3.37
N LEU A 29 -10.77 1.43 -4.01
CA LEU A 29 -9.76 2.40 -4.44
C LEU A 29 -10.36 3.30 -5.53
N SER A 30 -11.00 4.37 -5.11
CA SER A 30 -11.41 5.44 -6.02
C SER A 30 -10.15 6.06 -6.62
N GLY A 31 -9.92 5.80 -7.92
CA GLY A 31 -9.08 6.63 -8.77
C GLY A 31 -7.63 6.80 -8.32
N THR A 32 -6.87 5.71 -8.15
CA THR A 32 -5.42 5.86 -8.19
C THR A 32 -5.02 6.09 -9.64
N GLU A 33 -4.69 7.33 -10.00
CA GLU A 33 -4.14 7.67 -11.31
C GLU A 33 -2.91 6.78 -11.56
N MET A 34 -2.98 5.93 -12.57
CA MET A 34 -1.82 5.13 -12.96
C MET A 34 -0.86 6.04 -13.70
N ASN A 35 0.38 6.03 -13.23
CA ASN A 35 1.46 6.63 -13.98
C ASN A 35 1.52 6.03 -15.38
N GLU A 36 1.73 6.89 -16.39
CA GLU A 36 1.76 6.47 -17.79
C GLU A 36 3.13 5.93 -18.20
N GLU A 37 4.17 6.21 -17.41
CA GLU A 37 5.52 5.74 -17.64
C GLU A 37 5.66 4.25 -17.31
N LYS A 38 5.84 3.43 -18.36
CA LYS A 38 5.83 1.97 -18.27
C LYS A 38 7.06 1.34 -17.62
N ASP A 39 8.19 2.05 -17.58
CA ASP A 39 9.48 1.53 -17.09
C ASP A 39 9.76 1.87 -15.61
N ILE A 40 8.81 2.52 -14.92
CA ILE A 40 9.02 2.96 -13.53
C ILE A 40 8.17 2.13 -12.58
N THR A 41 8.82 1.64 -11.53
CA THR A 41 8.13 1.13 -10.33
C THR A 41 7.87 2.30 -9.39
N GLU A 42 6.60 2.58 -9.12
CA GLU A 42 6.18 3.62 -8.19
C GLU A 42 5.93 3.00 -6.81
N ILE A 43 6.45 3.65 -5.76
CA ILE A 43 6.24 3.26 -4.37
C ILE A 43 5.62 4.45 -3.64
N SER A 44 4.47 4.23 -3.01
CA SER A 44 3.76 5.26 -2.25
C SER A 44 3.17 4.69 -0.98
N VAL A 45 2.89 5.57 -0.01
CA VAL A 45 2.11 5.20 1.18
C VAL A 45 0.69 5.72 0.98
N VAL A 46 -0.29 4.84 1.12
CA VAL A 46 -1.71 5.15 0.93
C VAL A 46 -2.50 4.77 2.17
N THR A 47 -3.61 5.48 2.41
CA THR A 47 -4.56 5.16 3.48
C THR A 47 -5.86 4.68 2.85
N LEU A 48 -6.32 3.49 3.23
CA LEU A 48 -7.55 2.87 2.74
C LEU A 48 -8.37 2.41 3.92
N ASN A 49 -9.61 2.91 4.06
CA ASN A 49 -10.52 2.58 5.16
C ASN A 49 -9.88 2.73 6.56
N GLY A 50 -9.00 3.71 6.74
CA GLY A 50 -8.30 3.96 8.00
C GLY A 50 -7.06 3.07 8.24
N GLU A 51 -6.80 2.10 7.36
CA GLU A 51 -5.58 1.29 7.36
C GLU A 51 -4.51 1.91 6.45
N LYS A 52 -3.24 1.77 6.85
CA LYS A 52 -2.09 2.34 6.15
C LYS A 52 -1.36 1.24 5.38
N TYR A 53 -1.07 1.51 4.11
CA TYR A 53 -0.47 0.56 3.20
C TYR A 53 0.73 1.15 2.47
N ILE A 54 1.77 0.34 2.27
CA ILE A 54 2.74 0.60 1.20
C ILE A 54 2.14 0.05 -0.09
N ARG A 55 1.95 0.93 -1.07
CA ARG A 55 1.54 0.61 -2.43
C ARG A 55 2.78 0.54 -3.32
N VAL A 56 2.95 -0.58 -4.02
CA VAL A 56 3.97 -0.75 -5.06
C VAL A 56 3.26 -0.99 -6.38
N PHE A 57 3.49 -0.14 -7.35
CA PHE A 57 2.89 -0.17 -8.68
C PHE A 57 3.95 -0.34 -9.76
N GLY A 58 3.67 -1.15 -10.77
CA GLY A 58 4.52 -1.23 -11.96
C GLY A 58 3.85 -2.02 -13.09
N TYR A 59 4.26 -1.72 -14.32
CA TYR A 59 3.86 -2.50 -15.48
C TYR A 59 4.71 -3.77 -15.61
N LEU A 60 4.14 -4.79 -16.24
CA LEU A 60 4.92 -5.97 -16.62
C LEU A 60 5.85 -5.65 -17.81
N PRO A 61 6.91 -6.47 -18.03
CA PRO A 61 7.85 -6.29 -19.14
C PRO A 61 7.16 -6.17 -20.51
N GLU A 62 7.85 -5.62 -21.51
CA GLU A 62 7.32 -5.19 -22.81
C GLU A 62 6.25 -6.13 -23.43
N GLN A 63 6.53 -7.44 -23.48
CA GLN A 63 5.64 -8.50 -23.98
C GLN A 63 4.27 -8.62 -23.25
N TYR A 64 4.17 -8.07 -22.04
CA TYR A 64 2.97 -8.03 -21.20
C TYR A 64 2.65 -6.62 -20.71
N SER A 65 3.18 -5.57 -21.35
CA SER A 65 3.04 -4.16 -20.90
C SER A 65 1.60 -3.62 -20.87
N GLN A 66 0.63 -4.38 -21.38
CA GLN A 66 -0.81 -4.14 -21.20
C GLN A 66 -1.26 -4.41 -19.75
N TYR A 67 -0.48 -5.17 -18.98
CA TYR A 67 -0.76 -5.52 -17.59
C TYR A 67 0.07 -4.67 -16.62
N ALA A 68 -0.56 -4.26 -15.52
CA ALA A 68 0.10 -3.66 -14.38
C ALA A 68 -0.26 -4.41 -13.10
N LEU A 69 0.70 -4.50 -12.19
CA LEU A 69 0.54 -5.11 -10.86
C LEU A 69 0.59 -4.04 -9.80
N VAL A 70 -0.28 -4.17 -8.80
CA VAL A 70 -0.28 -3.30 -7.63
C VAL A 70 -0.30 -4.14 -6.37
N TYR A 71 0.75 -4.01 -5.57
CA TYR A 71 0.86 -4.66 -4.28
C TYR A 71 0.53 -3.67 -3.17
N TYR A 72 -0.22 -4.12 -2.18
CA TYR A 72 -0.51 -3.38 -0.96
C TYR A 72 0.00 -4.19 0.22
N ALA A 73 1.03 -3.70 0.91
CA ALA A 73 1.53 -4.28 2.14
C ALA A 73 0.98 -3.49 3.33
N ASP A 74 0.26 -4.15 4.23
CA ASP A 74 -0.29 -3.55 5.44
C ASP A 74 0.84 -3.13 6.39
N ILE A 75 0.90 -1.82 6.67
CA ILE A 75 1.83 -1.22 7.63
C ILE A 75 1.11 -0.55 8.81
N THR A 76 -0.20 -0.79 8.96
CA THR A 76 -1.05 -0.14 9.96
C THR A 76 -0.52 -0.37 11.38
N GLY A 77 -0.19 -1.62 11.72
CA GLY A 77 0.38 -1.96 13.02
C GLY A 77 1.69 -1.24 13.31
N ILE A 78 2.60 -1.24 12.33
CA ILE A 78 3.92 -0.57 12.43
C ILE A 78 3.74 0.93 12.68
N VAL A 79 2.85 1.59 11.93
CA VAL A 79 2.61 3.02 12.09
C VAL A 79 1.92 3.34 13.42
N ASN A 80 0.94 2.53 13.83
CA ASN A 80 0.24 2.74 15.11
C ASN A 80 1.18 2.58 16.31
N ASP A 81 2.09 1.60 16.27
CA ASP A 81 3.05 1.39 17.35
C ASP A 81 4.09 2.52 17.40
N TRP A 82 4.52 3.02 16.25
CA TRP A 82 5.38 4.20 16.17
C TRP A 82 4.69 5.44 16.74
N GLU A 83 3.42 5.68 16.39
CA GLU A 83 2.63 6.80 16.93
C GLU A 83 2.45 6.71 18.45
N LYS A 84 2.15 5.51 18.99
CA LYS A 84 2.06 5.28 20.44
C LYS A 84 3.39 5.57 21.13
N MET A 85 4.50 5.05 20.62
CA MET A 85 5.82 5.27 21.19
C MET A 85 6.19 6.76 21.19
N ASN A 86 5.94 7.47 20.08
CA ASN A 86 6.21 8.89 19.97
C ASN A 86 5.38 9.71 20.97
N ASN A 87 4.10 9.38 21.13
CA ASN A 87 3.23 10.02 22.12
C ASN A 87 3.69 9.76 23.56
N SER A 88 4.13 8.55 23.88
CA SER A 88 4.67 8.23 25.21
C SER A 88 5.95 9.02 25.51
N LEU A 89 6.85 9.16 24.54
CA LEU A 89 8.06 9.97 24.68
C LEU A 89 7.73 11.45 24.89
N PHE A 90 6.75 11.97 24.15
CA PHE A 90 6.29 13.35 24.30
C PHE A 90 5.72 13.62 25.70
N ILE A 91 4.88 12.72 26.23
CA ILE A 91 4.33 12.86 27.60
C ILE A 91 5.44 12.79 28.64
N ALA A 92 6.37 11.84 28.52
CA ALA A 92 7.50 11.73 29.44
C ALA A 92 8.33 13.02 29.48
N GLY A 93 8.53 13.68 28.32
CA GLY A 93 9.24 14.95 28.23
C GLY A 93 8.50 16.17 28.77
N ILE A 94 7.17 16.12 28.93
CA ILE A 94 6.36 17.20 29.55
C ILE A 94 6.25 17.02 31.07
N VAL A 95 6.25 15.77 31.55
CA VAL A 95 6.10 15.44 32.97
C VAL A 95 7.42 15.65 33.75
N ILE A 96 8.56 15.64 33.08
CA ILE A 96 9.89 16.00 33.61
C ILE A 96 10.08 17.51 33.52
#